data_AF-A0A432F6L1-F1
#
_entry.id   AF-A0A432F6L1-F1
#
_cell.length_a   1.000
_cell.length_b   1.000
_cell.length_c   1.000
_cell.angle_alpha   90.00
_cell.angle_beta   90.00
_cell.angle_gamma   90.00
#
_symmetry.space_group_name_H-M   'P 1'
#
loop_
_entity.id
_entity.type
_entity.pdbx_description
1 polymer ?
#
loop_
_entity_poly.entity_id
_entity_poly.type
_entity_poly.pdbx_seq_one_letter_code
_entity_poly.pdbx_strand_id
1 'polypeptide(L)' 'MILAFGMPSTGSLILILVIVLVLFGTKRLRNAGGDLGGAIKNFKKSIKDAQDEPKKTEKVANQEKGNVIDAESKVKDNV' A
#
# COMPACT_ATOMS: atom_id res chain seq x y z
N MET A 1 25.49 -9.18 -32.00
CA MET A 1 24.02 -9.06 -32.11
C MET A 1 23.25 -9.89 -31.05
N ILE A 2 23.84 -10.21 -29.89
CA ILE A 2 23.17 -10.96 -28.79
C ILE A 2 23.10 -10.16 -27.48
N LEU A 3 23.72 -8.97 -27.42
CA LEU A 3 23.85 -8.19 -26.18
C LEU A 3 22.61 -7.34 -25.82
N ALA A 4 21.54 -7.36 -26.63
CA ALA A 4 20.33 -6.57 -26.40
C ALA A 4 19.17 -7.36 -25.73
N PHE A 5 19.30 -8.68 -25.56
CA PHE A 5 18.27 -9.52 -24.92
C PHE A 5 18.37 -9.58 -23.38
N GLY A 6 19.43 -9.00 -22.79
CA GLY A 6 19.70 -9.08 -21.36
C GLY A 6 19.13 -7.95 -20.51
N MET A 7 18.67 -6.86 -21.12
CA MET A 7 18.03 -5.78 -20.39
C MET A 7 16.53 -6.08 -20.35
N PRO A 8 15.92 -6.30 -19.17
CA PRO A 8 14.47 -6.37 -19.08
C PRO A 8 13.92 -5.01 -19.51
N SER A 9 13.53 -4.94 -20.79
CA SER A 9 12.74 -3.84 -21.33
C SER A 9 11.52 -3.67 -20.42
N THR A 10 11.00 -2.45 -20.29
CA THR A 10 9.85 -2.14 -19.43
C THR A 10 8.68 -3.12 -19.61
N GLY A 11 8.52 -3.70 -20.81
CA GLY A 11 7.56 -4.78 -21.09
C GLY A 11 7.81 -6.10 -20.35
N SER A 12 9.06 -6.52 -20.15
CA SER A 12 9.41 -7.75 -19.43
C SER A 12 9.05 -7.67 -17.95
N LEU A 13 9.19 -6.49 -17.33
CA LEU A 13 8.77 -6.26 -15.94
C LEU A 13 7.26 -6.40 -15.77
N ILE A 14 6.47 -5.96 -16.77
CA ILE A 14 5.02 -6.11 -16.77
C ILE A 14 4.63 -7.59 -16.86
N LEU A 15 5.30 -8.38 -17.71
CA LEU A 15 5.01 -9.82 -17.82
C LEU A 15 5.28 -10.55 -16.49
N ILE A 16 6.40 -10.25 -15.83
CA ILE A 16 6.74 -10.83 -14.52
C ILE A 16 5.70 -10.42 -13.47
N LEU A 17 5.27 -9.15 -13.47
CA LEU A 17 4.24 -8.66 -12.56
C LEU A 17 2.91 -9.41 -12.74
N VAL A 18 2.50 -9.69 -13.98
CA VAL A 18 1.30 -10.47 -14.29
C VAL A 18 1.41 -11.89 -13.74
N ILE A 19 2.56 -12.56 -13.91
CA ILE A 19 2.77 -13.92 -13.38
C ILE A 19 2.66 -13.92 -11.85
N VAL A 20 3.30 -12.98 -11.17
CA VAL A 20 3.22 -12.83 -9.71
C VAL A 20 1.76 -12.59 -9.26
N LEU A 21 1.03 -11.74 -9.97
CA LEU A 21 -0.39 -11.48 -9.70
C LEU A 21 -1.26 -12.74 -9.82
N VAL A 22 -0.97 -13.63 -10.79
CA VAL A 22 -1.70 -14.89 -10.96
C VAL A 22 -1.35 -15.89 -9.84
N LEU A 23 -0.08 -16.01 -9.47
CA LEU A 23 0.37 -16.94 -8.43
C LEU A 23 -0.12 -16.55 -7.03
N PHE A 24 -0.01 -15.27 -6.68
CA PHE A 24 -0.36 -14.77 -5.35
C PHE A 24 -1.80 -14.26 -5.26
N GLY A 25 -2.43 -13.95 -6.39
CA GLY A 25 -3.72 -13.28 -6.46
C GLY A 25 -3.65 -11.80 -6.10
N THR A 26 -4.62 -11.02 -6.58
CA THR A 26 -4.73 -9.57 -6.31
C THR A 26 -5.00 -9.26 -4.83
N LYS A 27 -5.68 -10.16 -4.11
CA LYS A 27 -6.07 -9.94 -2.70
C LYS A 27 -4.88 -9.92 -1.76
N ARG A 28 -3.94 -10.87 -1.90
CA ARG A 28 -2.70 -10.91 -1.11
C ARG A 28 -1.78 -9.74 -1.47
N LEU A 29 -1.63 -9.47 -2.78
CA LEU A 29 -0.79 -8.38 -3.24
C LEU A 29 -1.33 -7.00 -2.81
N ARG A 30 -2.66 -6.81 -2.75
CA ARG A 30 -3.26 -5.57 -2.23
C ARG A 30 -3.05 -5.42 -0.72
N ASN A 31 -3.19 -6.50 0.04
CA ASN A 31 -3.00 -6.45 1.50
C ASN A 31 -1.53 -6.13 1.83
N ALA A 32 -0.59 -6.91 1.29
CA ALA A 32 0.85 -6.68 1.52
C ALA A 32 1.36 -5.39 0.86
N GLY A 33 0.86 -5.06 -0.33
CA GLY A 33 1.23 -3.85 -1.06
C GLY A 33 0.69 -2.57 -0.43
N GLY A 34 -0.43 -2.63 0.30
CA GLY A 34 -0.94 -1.51 1.09
C GLY A 34 0.03 -1.13 2.21
N ASP A 35 0.48 -2.13 2.98
CA ASP A 35 1.40 -1.94 4.10
C ASP A 35 2.77 -1.44 3.62
N LEU A 36 3.35 -2.14 2.63
CA LEU A 36 4.65 -1.78 2.04
C LEU A 36 4.58 -0.44 1.29
N GLY A 37 3.51 -0.20 0.55
CA GLY A 37 3.30 1.05 -0.19
C GLY A 37 3.13 2.25 0.74
N GLY A 38 2.44 2.06 1.87
CA GLY A 38 2.31 3.07 2.92
C GLY A 38 3.66 3.45 3.52
N ALA A 39 4.47 2.45 3.88
CA ALA A 39 5.81 2.66 4.42
C ALA A 39 6.73 3.39 3.42
N ILE A 40 6.78 2.96 2.17
CA ILE A 40 7.59 3.59 1.12
C ILE A 40 7.11 5.02 0.82
N LYS A 41 5.79 5.27 0.83
CA LYS A 41 5.21 6.61 0.61
C LYS A 41 5.64 7.58 1.72
N ASN A 42 5.57 7.15 2.97
CA ASN A 42 6.03 7.95 4.10
C ASN A 42 7.54 8.17 4.06
N PHE A 43 8.32 7.15 3.74
CA PHE A 43 9.77 7.26 3.57
C PHE A 43 10.16 8.28 2.48
N LYS A 44 9.53 8.21 1.31
CA LYS A 44 9.74 9.19 0.22
C LYS A 44 9.34 10.61 0.64
N LYS A 45 8.27 10.75 1.43
CA LYS A 45 7.82 12.05 1.96
C LYS A 45 8.84 12.62 2.93
N SER A 46 9.32 11.83 3.89
CA SER A 46 10.34 12.27 4.86
C SER A 46 11.66 12.64 4.20
N ILE A 47 12.08 11.92 3.16
CA ILE A 47 13.28 12.28 2.39
C ILE A 47 13.08 13.60 1.66
N LYS A 48 11.90 13.82 1.07
CA LYS A 48 11.60 15.07 0.38
C LYS A 48 11.54 16.25 1.35
N ASP A 49 10.87 16.08 2.49
CA ASP A 49 10.78 17.09 3.55
C ASP A 49 12.17 17.39 4.17
N ALA A 50 13.12 16.44 4.14
CA ALA A 50 14.51 16.66 4.57
C ALA A 50 15.37 17.38 3.52
N GLN A 51 15.01 17.34 2.24
CA GLN A 51 15.73 18.03 1.15
C GLN A 51 15.21 19.44 0.87
N ASP A 52 13.92 19.73 1.16
CA ASP A 52 13.23 20.99 0.79
C ASP A 52 12.99 21.97 1.99
N GLU A 53 13.90 22.10 2.97
CA GLU A 53 13.89 23.09 4.10
C GLU A 53 13.12 22.81 5.41
N PRO A 54 13.54 23.39 6.56
CA PRO A 54 13.10 22.98 7.90
C PRO A 54 11.85 23.76 8.34
N LYS A 55 10.64 23.31 8.01
CA LYS A 55 9.38 23.71 8.69
C LYS A 55 8.16 23.04 8.05
N LYS A 56 7.82 21.82 8.49
CA LYS A 56 6.41 21.36 8.58
C LYS A 56 6.26 19.99 9.23
N THR A 57 6.46 19.94 10.54
CA THR A 57 6.05 18.78 11.34
C THR A 57 4.58 18.90 11.73
N GLU A 58 3.64 18.96 10.78
CA GLU A 58 2.22 18.79 11.11
C GLU A 58 1.47 18.14 9.94
N LYS A 59 0.60 17.19 10.29
CA LYS A 59 -0.30 16.37 9.44
C LYS A 59 0.21 14.97 9.06
N VAL A 60 0.27 14.06 10.03
CA VAL A 60 -0.06 12.64 9.77
C VAL A 60 -0.72 11.99 10.99
N ALA A 61 -1.96 12.35 11.30
CA ALA A 61 -2.86 11.54 12.15
C ALA A 61 -4.31 11.94 11.88
N ASN A 62 -4.87 11.53 10.74
CA ASN A 62 -6.32 11.36 10.60
C ASN A 62 -6.66 10.54 9.35
N GLN A 63 -6.68 9.22 9.47
CA GLN A 63 -7.52 8.34 8.64
C GLN A 63 -7.99 7.15 9.47
N GLU A 64 -8.73 7.44 10.56
CA GLU A 64 -9.70 6.50 11.12
C GLU A 64 -11.08 6.88 10.55
N LYS A 65 -11.39 6.38 9.35
CA LYS A 65 -12.77 6.20 8.89
C LYS A 65 -12.97 4.72 8.57
N GLY A 66 -12.80 3.88 9.59
CA GLY A 66 -13.39 2.56 9.64
C GLY A 66 -14.73 2.68 10.34
N ASN A 67 -15.81 2.57 9.58
CA ASN A 67 -17.19 2.57 10.06
C ASN A 67 -17.39 1.43 11.07
N VAL A 68 -17.39 1.72 12.38
CA VAL A 68 -17.85 0.77 13.39
C VAL A 68 -19.34 0.51 13.13
N ILE A 69 -19.66 -0.72 12.75
CA ILE A 69 -21.03 -1.19 12.64
C ILE A 69 -21.45 -1.50 14.07
N ASP A 70 -22.31 -0.66 14.64
CA ASP A 70 -23.02 -0.94 15.88
C ASP A 70 -23.82 -2.22 15.71
N ALA A 71 -23.30 -3.33 16.22
CA ALA A 71 -24.07 -4.55 16.42
C ALA A 71 -24.95 -4.31 17.64
N GLU A 72 -26.20 -3.88 17.41
CA GLU A 72 -27.27 -3.85 18.40
C GLU A 72 -27.41 -5.26 19.02
N SER A 73 -26.86 -5.45 20.21
CA SER A 73 -27.21 -6.57 21.06
C SER A 73 -28.57 -6.25 21.70
N LYS A 74 -29.65 -6.77 21.12
CA LYS A 74 -30.91 -6.90 21.84
C LYS A 74 -30.70 -7.85 23.01
N VAL A 75 -30.40 -7.31 24.18
CA VAL A 75 -30.63 -8.00 25.45
C VAL A 75 -32.16 -8.05 25.63
N LYS A 76 -32.72 -9.24 25.43
CA LYS A 76 -34.08 -9.55 25.86
C LYS A 76 -34.05 -9.72 27.37
N ASP A 77 -34.42 -8.68 28.11
CA ASP A 77 -34.78 -8.82 29.51
C ASP A 77 -36.11 -9.57 29.57
N ASN A 78 -36.05 -10.83 30.01
CA ASN A 78 -37.23 -11.60 30.39
C ASN A 78 -37.48 -11.32 31.87
N VAL A 79 -38.63 -10.68 32.16
CA VAL A 79 -39.21 -10.55 33.51
C VAL A 79 -40.13 -11.74 33.75
#